data_AF-A0A183GNZ5-F1
#
_entry.id   AF-A0A183GNZ5-F1
#
_cell.length_a   1.000
_cell.length_b   1.000
_cell.length_c   1.000
_cell.angle_alpha   90.00
_cell.angle_beta   90.00
_cell.angle_gamma   90.00
#
_symmetry.space_group_name_H-M   'P 1'
#
loop_
_entity.id
_entity.type
_entity.pdbx_description
1 polymer ?
#
loop_
_entity_poly.entity_id
_entity_poly.type
_entity_poly.pdbx_seq_one_letter_code
_entity_poly.pdbx_strand_id
1 'polypeptide(L)'
;MVPTHAGLINVPEKRFFGQRIKTKTGRQNGLLYQIPGTNSVYTFYLQRRGKHYDVYRCIRCKSAGGSYATGDEFLCDPCLIEHHCEARTLGEDKTIRLMYDKMREIREDNKFASMSARQAWSDGLREIEEAVSEDNLKDEILSRNLAYHKMKREDPSEDDHEVLEDGCHVHYIF
;
A
#
# COMPACT_ATOMS: atom_id res chain seq x y z
N MET A 1 -59.81 -9.39 -16.86
CA MET A 1 -58.89 -8.51 -17.62
C MET A 1 -57.73 -8.16 -16.70
N VAL A 2 -56.56 -8.72 -16.97
CA VAL A 2 -55.25 -8.41 -16.37
C VAL A 2 -54.31 -8.54 -17.57
N PRO A 3 -53.33 -7.66 -17.87
CA PRO A 3 -52.33 -7.20 -16.89
C PRO A 3 -51.68 -5.82 -17.15
N THR A 4 -51.01 -5.27 -16.12
CA THR A 4 -49.76 -4.54 -16.34
C THR A 4 -48.85 -4.74 -15.13
N HIS A 5 -47.95 -5.72 -15.20
CA HIS A 5 -46.80 -5.77 -14.30
C HIS A 5 -45.90 -4.60 -14.66
N ALA A 6 -45.84 -3.61 -13.77
CA ALA A 6 -44.87 -2.53 -13.84
C ALA A 6 -43.46 -3.14 -13.89
N GLY A 7 -42.74 -2.83 -14.96
CA GLY A 7 -41.35 -3.24 -15.13
C GLY A 7 -40.53 -2.71 -13.96
N LEU A 8 -40.00 -3.63 -13.16
CA LEU A 8 -38.92 -3.33 -12.23
C LEU A 8 -37.74 -2.85 -13.08
N ILE A 9 -37.47 -1.55 -13.00
CA ILE A 9 -36.27 -0.95 -13.55
C ILE A 9 -35.12 -1.67 -12.87
N ASN A 10 -34.41 -2.49 -13.63
CA ASN A 10 -33.25 -3.25 -13.16
C ASN A 10 -32.13 -2.22 -12.92
N VAL A 11 -32.10 -1.62 -11.73
CA VAL A 11 -31.00 -0.77 -11.31
C VAL A 11 -29.76 -1.67 -11.28
N PRO A 12 -28.72 -1.38 -12.08
CA PRO A 12 -27.50 -2.18 -12.03
C PRO A 12 -27.00 -2.20 -10.60
N GLU A 13 -26.85 -3.39 -10.03
CA GLU A 13 -26.31 -3.55 -8.69
C GLU A 13 -24.96 -2.80 -8.61
N LYS A 14 -24.79 -1.96 -7.59
CA LYS A 14 -23.60 -1.12 -7.46
C LYS A 14 -22.37 -2.04 -7.36
N ARG A 15 -21.46 -1.93 -8.34
CA ARG A 15 -20.25 -2.77 -8.42
C ARG A 15 -19.05 -2.04 -7.82
N PHE A 16 -18.15 -2.80 -7.20
CA PHE A 16 -17.02 -2.25 -6.44
C PHE A 16 -15.71 -2.81 -6.99
N PHE A 17 -15.20 -2.21 -8.05
CA PHE A 17 -13.95 -2.67 -8.66
C PHE A 17 -12.72 -2.11 -7.96
N GLY A 18 -11.77 -2.98 -7.66
CA GLY A 18 -10.42 -2.62 -7.27
C GLY A 18 -9.44 -2.71 -8.43
N GLN A 19 -8.34 -1.98 -8.32
CA GLN A 19 -7.19 -2.08 -9.21
C GLN A 19 -6.14 -3.03 -8.61
N ARG A 20 -5.63 -3.98 -9.41
CA ARG A 20 -4.52 -4.84 -8.99
C ARG A 20 -3.25 -4.05 -8.77
N ILE A 21 -2.59 -4.39 -7.68
CA ILE A 21 -1.40 -3.68 -7.24
C ILE A 21 -0.36 -4.64 -6.66
N LYS A 22 0.91 -4.23 -6.74
CA LYS A 22 1.98 -4.87 -5.98
C LYS A 22 1.91 -4.44 -4.52
N THR A 23 2.05 -5.39 -3.62
CA THR A 23 2.24 -5.13 -2.19
C THR A 23 3.73 -4.91 -1.89
N LYS A 24 4.09 -4.55 -0.66
CA LYS A 24 5.50 -4.37 -0.21
C LYS A 24 6.40 -5.56 -0.54
N THR A 25 5.86 -6.78 -0.61
CA THR A 25 6.61 -8.00 -0.95
C THR A 25 6.79 -8.22 -2.45
N GLY A 26 6.33 -7.29 -3.31
CA GLY A 26 6.37 -7.40 -4.77
C GLY A 26 5.29 -8.29 -5.37
N ARG A 27 4.59 -9.11 -4.57
CA ARG A 27 3.48 -9.93 -5.05
C ARG A 27 2.29 -9.05 -5.46
N GLN A 28 1.76 -9.29 -6.67
CA GLN A 28 0.57 -8.63 -7.25
C GLN A 28 -0.74 -9.15 -6.63
N ASN A 29 -0.79 -9.18 -5.30
CA ASN A 29 -1.92 -9.73 -4.55
C ASN A 29 -2.64 -8.64 -3.73
N GLY A 30 -2.43 -7.36 -4.04
CA GLY A 30 -3.21 -6.31 -3.40
C GLY A 30 -4.32 -5.79 -4.32
N LEU A 31 -5.31 -5.14 -3.72
CA LEU A 31 -6.33 -4.36 -4.43
C LEU A 31 -6.34 -2.92 -3.90
N LEU A 32 -6.39 -1.95 -4.80
CA LEU A 32 -6.62 -0.54 -4.50
C LEU A 32 -8.06 -0.21 -4.88
N TYR A 33 -8.83 0.32 -3.94
CA TYR A 33 -10.17 0.83 -4.20
C TYR A 33 -10.16 2.36 -4.10
N GLN A 34 -10.47 3.04 -5.21
CA GLN A 34 -10.67 4.48 -5.22
C GLN A 34 -12.12 4.80 -4.87
N ILE A 35 -12.30 5.65 -3.87
CA ILE A 35 -13.63 6.06 -3.41
C ILE A 35 -14.27 6.93 -4.50
N PRO A 36 -15.43 6.54 -5.08
CA PRO A 36 -16.04 7.25 -6.19
C PRO A 36 -16.26 8.74 -5.88
N GLY A 37 -15.94 9.61 -6.85
CA GLY A 37 -16.08 11.06 -6.69
C GLY A 37 -14.99 11.73 -5.85
N THR A 38 -13.96 11.00 -5.42
CA THR A 38 -12.87 11.55 -4.61
C THR A 38 -11.49 11.13 -5.13
N ASN A 39 -10.45 11.77 -4.60
CA ASN A 39 -9.06 11.32 -4.76
C ASN A 39 -8.60 10.39 -3.63
N SER A 40 -9.52 9.92 -2.79
CA SER A 40 -9.22 9.08 -1.63
C SER A 40 -9.25 7.60 -2.00
N VAL A 41 -8.33 6.82 -1.43
CA VAL A 41 -8.16 5.40 -1.73
C VAL A 41 -7.99 4.56 -0.46
N TYR A 42 -8.51 3.34 -0.51
CA TYR A 42 -8.18 2.28 0.43
C TYR A 42 -7.36 1.20 -0.27
N THR A 43 -6.31 0.76 0.41
CA THR A 43 -5.42 -0.29 -0.10
C THR A 43 -5.55 -1.55 0.74
N PHE A 44 -5.75 -2.67 0.05
CA PHE A 44 -5.96 -3.98 0.65
C PHE A 44 -4.86 -4.96 0.26
N TYR A 45 -4.49 -5.85 1.20
CA TYR A 45 -3.67 -7.02 0.92
C TYR A 45 -4.51 -8.28 0.94
N LEU A 46 -4.21 -9.22 0.05
CA LEU A 46 -4.78 -10.57 0.11
C LEU A 46 -4.30 -11.28 1.37
N GLN A 47 -5.23 -11.59 2.26
CA GLN A 47 -4.97 -12.36 3.47
C GLN A 47 -5.08 -13.86 3.20
N ARG A 48 -6.15 -14.29 2.52
CA ARG A 48 -6.45 -15.71 2.31
C ARG A 48 -7.18 -15.91 0.98
N ARG A 49 -6.78 -16.92 0.22
CA ARG A 49 -7.54 -17.37 -0.96
C ARG A 49 -8.64 -18.34 -0.57
N GLY A 50 -9.81 -18.20 -1.18
CA GLY A 50 -10.92 -19.13 -1.00
C GLY A 50 -11.35 -19.76 -2.32
N LYS A 51 -12.20 -20.78 -2.23
CA LYS A 51 -12.74 -21.47 -3.42
C LYS A 51 -13.68 -20.57 -4.23
N HIS A 52 -14.43 -19.70 -3.55
CA HIS A 52 -15.47 -18.86 -4.16
C HIS A 52 -15.14 -17.37 -4.11
N TYR A 53 -14.37 -16.95 -3.11
CA TYR A 53 -13.96 -15.57 -2.91
C TYR A 53 -12.63 -15.53 -2.16
N ASP A 54 -11.89 -14.46 -2.39
CA ASP A 54 -10.67 -14.14 -1.70
C ASP A 54 -10.96 -13.14 -0.57
N VAL A 55 -10.22 -13.26 0.53
CA VAL A 55 -10.32 -12.39 1.70
C VAL A 55 -9.20 -11.37 1.66
N TYR A 56 -9.59 -10.11 1.62
CA TYR A 56 -8.72 -8.95 1.60
C TYR A 56 -8.83 -8.18 2.91
N ARG A 57 -7.73 -7.59 3.37
CA ARG A 57 -7.72 -6.72 4.55
C ARG A 57 -7.08 -5.39 4.23
N CYS A 58 -7.61 -4.31 4.81
CA CYS A 58 -6.99 -3.01 4.72
C CYS A 58 -5.57 -3.08 5.30
N ILE A 59 -4.58 -2.57 4.55
CA ILE A 59 -3.16 -2.61 4.93
C ILE A 59 -2.91 -1.85 6.24
N ARG A 60 -3.68 -0.80 6.51
CA ARG A 60 -3.57 0.01 7.73
C ARG A 60 -4.37 -0.56 8.89
N CYS A 61 -5.47 -1.26 8.61
CA CYS A 61 -6.34 -1.74 9.67
C CYS A 61 -5.96 -3.11 10.22
N LYS A 62 -5.21 -3.96 9.49
CA LYS A 62 -4.65 -5.29 9.86
C LYS A 62 -5.51 -6.26 10.70
N SER A 63 -6.00 -5.85 11.88
CA SER A 63 -6.91 -6.53 12.80
C SER A 63 -8.41 -6.26 12.56
N ALA A 64 -8.81 -5.12 11.99
CA ALA A 64 -10.22 -4.84 11.69
C ALA A 64 -10.71 -5.66 10.47
N GLY A 65 -12.03 -5.72 10.28
CA GLY A 65 -12.75 -6.63 9.37
C GLY A 65 -12.16 -6.85 7.96
N GLY A 66 -12.58 -7.94 7.32
CA GLY A 66 -12.15 -8.30 5.97
C GLY A 66 -13.15 -7.89 4.90
N SER A 67 -12.65 -7.51 3.73
CA SER A 67 -13.42 -7.40 2.49
C SER A 67 -13.31 -8.71 1.70
N TYR A 68 -14.39 -9.08 1.02
CA TYR A 68 -14.42 -10.26 0.16
C TYR A 68 -14.39 -9.81 -1.31
N ALA A 69 -13.61 -10.49 -2.15
CA ALA A 69 -13.54 -10.17 -3.57
C ALA A 69 -13.49 -11.43 -4.44
N THR A 70 -14.05 -11.33 -5.65
CA THR A 70 -13.91 -12.33 -6.71
C THR A 70 -13.15 -11.69 -7.87
N GLY A 71 -11.94 -12.17 -8.14
CA GLY A 71 -11.06 -11.52 -9.11
C GLY A 71 -10.61 -10.15 -8.62
N ASP A 72 -11.18 -9.09 -9.19
CA ASP A 72 -10.89 -7.68 -8.89
C ASP A 72 -12.11 -6.92 -8.35
N GLU A 73 -13.23 -7.59 -8.17
CA GLU A 73 -14.49 -7.00 -7.71
C GLU A 73 -14.75 -7.37 -6.25
N PHE A 74 -14.92 -6.36 -5.40
CA PHE A 74 -15.38 -6.55 -4.03
C PHE A 74 -16.88 -6.88 -4.01
N LEU A 75 -17.26 -7.83 -3.17
CA LEU A 75 -18.63 -8.28 -3.01
C LEU A 75 -19.52 -7.26 -2.27
N CYS A 76 -18.90 -6.32 -1.55
CA CYS A 76 -19.58 -5.26 -0.81
C CYS A 76 -18.74 -3.98 -0.88
N ASP A 77 -19.37 -2.83 -0.56
CA ASP A 77 -18.70 -1.53 -0.55
C ASP A 77 -17.51 -1.54 0.44
N PRO A 78 -16.25 -1.40 -0.05
CA PRO A 78 -15.06 -1.44 0.81
C PRO A 78 -14.97 -0.27 1.78
N CYS A 79 -15.79 0.77 1.61
CA CYS A 79 -15.88 1.91 2.54
C CYS A 79 -16.76 1.60 3.76
N LEU A 80 -17.64 0.61 3.67
CA LEU A 80 -18.58 0.26 4.75
C LEU A 80 -18.03 -0.76 5.74
N ILE A 81 -16.84 -1.33 5.47
CA ILE A 81 -16.16 -2.14 6.46
C ILE A 81 -15.65 -1.25 7.60
N GLU A 82 -15.46 -1.85 8.77
CA GLU A 82 -14.87 -1.15 9.90
C GLU A 82 -13.41 -0.78 9.62
N HIS A 83 -13.17 0.50 9.33
CA HIS A 83 -11.84 1.08 9.26
C HIS A 83 -11.57 1.92 10.50
N HIS A 84 -10.41 1.71 11.12
CA HIS A 84 -9.85 2.64 12.10
C HIS A 84 -8.78 3.55 11.50
N CYS A 85 -8.67 3.57 10.18
CA CYS A 85 -7.77 4.44 9.44
C CYS A 85 -8.54 5.36 8.51
N GLU A 86 -7.95 6.53 8.25
CA GLU A 86 -8.40 7.39 7.16
C GLU A 86 -7.90 6.85 5.81
N ALA A 87 -8.71 7.05 4.77
CA ALA A 87 -8.31 6.82 3.39
C ALA A 87 -7.12 7.74 3.04
N ARG A 88 -6.22 7.26 2.17
CA ARG A 88 -5.10 8.05 1.68
C ARG A 88 -5.47 8.79 0.43
N THR A 89 -4.74 9.84 0.06
CA THR A 89 -4.85 10.35 -1.31
C THR A 89 -4.25 9.32 -2.28
N LEU A 90 -4.75 9.28 -3.52
CA LEU A 90 -4.17 8.46 -4.57
C LEU A 90 -2.69 8.79 -4.78
N GLY A 91 -2.32 10.05 -4.55
CA GLY A 91 -0.95 10.53 -4.66
C GLY A 91 -0.03 9.96 -3.60
N GLU A 92 -0.44 10.02 -2.34
CA GLU A 92 0.25 9.38 -1.24
C GLU A 92 0.47 7.89 -1.49
N ASP A 93 -0.55 7.19 -1.98
CA ASP A 93 -0.50 5.75 -2.21
C ASP A 93 0.40 5.39 -3.41
N LYS A 94 0.29 6.12 -4.54
CA LYS A 94 1.21 5.99 -5.70
C LYS A 94 2.67 6.16 -5.26
N THR A 95 2.95 7.19 -4.49
CA THR A 95 4.30 7.48 -3.98
C THR A 95 4.85 6.34 -3.13
N ILE A 96 4.05 5.81 -2.20
CA ILE A 96 4.46 4.67 -1.36
C ILE A 96 4.81 3.46 -2.21
N ARG A 97 4.04 3.20 -3.27
CA ARG A 97 4.29 2.08 -4.18
C ARG A 97 5.56 2.24 -4.97
N LEU A 98 5.80 3.43 -5.51
CA LEU A 98 7.04 3.70 -6.24
C LEU A 98 8.26 3.55 -5.31
N MET A 99 8.16 4.03 -4.07
CA MET A 99 9.20 3.78 -3.05
C MET A 99 9.43 2.29 -2.81
N TYR A 100 8.37 1.49 -2.67
CA TYR A 100 8.52 0.03 -2.49
C TYR A 100 9.12 -0.67 -3.71
N ASP A 101 8.74 -0.24 -4.91
CA ASP A 101 9.30 -0.77 -6.15
C ASP A 101 10.79 -0.45 -6.26
N LYS A 102 11.21 0.78 -5.92
CA LYS A 102 12.62 1.16 -5.91
C LYS A 102 13.42 0.43 -4.83
N MET A 103 12.90 0.31 -3.61
CA MET A 103 13.53 -0.48 -2.55
C MET A 103 13.69 -1.97 -2.93
N ARG A 104 12.80 -2.48 -3.79
CA ARG A 104 12.94 -3.84 -4.33
C ARG A 104 14.03 -3.89 -5.39
N GLU A 105 14.04 -2.95 -6.33
CA GLU A 105 15.09 -2.85 -7.35
C GLU A 105 16.48 -2.77 -6.73
N ILE A 106 16.66 -1.95 -5.69
CA ILE A 106 17.93 -1.82 -4.95
C ILE A 106 18.39 -3.13 -4.33
N ARG A 107 17.44 -3.98 -3.89
CA ARG A 107 17.76 -5.28 -3.27
C ARG A 107 18.05 -6.38 -4.29
N GLU A 108 17.44 -6.30 -5.47
CA GLU A 108 17.49 -7.37 -6.48
C GLU A 108 18.58 -7.13 -7.54
N ASP A 109 18.94 -5.89 -7.81
CA ASP A 109 19.87 -5.52 -8.88
C ASP A 109 21.29 -5.28 -8.34
N ASN A 110 22.24 -6.11 -8.78
CA ASN A 110 23.64 -6.03 -8.41
C ASN A 110 24.29 -4.69 -8.78
N LYS A 111 23.72 -3.89 -9.69
CA LYS A 111 24.27 -2.55 -10.00
C LYS A 111 24.30 -1.63 -8.79
N PHE A 112 23.43 -1.87 -7.80
CA PHE A 112 23.39 -1.07 -6.57
C PHE A 112 24.38 -1.55 -5.50
N ALA A 113 25.02 -2.71 -5.67
CA ALA A 113 25.98 -3.25 -4.70
C ALA A 113 27.21 -2.35 -4.52
N SER A 114 27.59 -1.60 -5.58
CA SER A 114 28.69 -0.65 -5.57
C SER A 114 28.26 0.80 -5.32
N MET A 115 26.95 1.06 -5.20
CA MET A 115 26.42 2.39 -4.95
C MET A 115 26.29 2.65 -3.44
N SER A 116 26.54 3.89 -3.03
CA SER A 116 26.18 4.28 -1.66
C SER A 116 24.66 4.33 -1.50
N ALA A 117 24.17 4.06 -0.28
CA ALA A 117 22.75 4.13 0.04
C ALA A 117 22.14 5.51 -0.32
N ARG A 118 22.93 6.59 -0.21
CA ARG A 118 22.53 7.93 -0.59
C ARG A 118 22.33 8.06 -2.11
N GLN A 119 23.26 7.55 -2.92
CA GLN A 119 23.15 7.61 -4.39
C GLN A 119 21.94 6.82 -4.88
N ALA A 120 21.80 5.57 -4.41
CA ALA A 120 20.67 4.73 -4.78
C ALA A 120 19.31 5.37 -4.41
N TRP A 121 19.25 6.03 -3.26
CA TRP A 121 18.06 6.79 -2.86
C TRP A 121 17.81 8.05 -3.69
N SER A 122 18.83 8.87 -3.94
CA SER A 122 18.68 10.09 -4.73
C SER A 122 18.24 9.80 -6.16
N ASP A 123 18.79 8.77 -6.80
CA ASP A 123 18.34 8.33 -8.13
C ASP A 123 16.89 7.83 -8.10
N GLY A 124 16.54 7.05 -7.09
CA GLY A 124 15.16 6.61 -6.88
C GLY A 124 14.17 7.75 -6.69
N LEU A 125 14.53 8.79 -5.94
CA LEU A 125 13.67 9.95 -5.72
C LEU A 125 13.44 10.75 -7.00
N ARG A 126 14.49 10.90 -7.83
CA ARG A 126 14.38 11.56 -9.14
C ARG A 126 13.42 10.82 -10.08
N GLU A 127 13.53 9.50 -10.15
CA GLU A 127 12.60 8.67 -10.95
C GLU A 127 11.15 8.76 -10.44
N ILE A 128 10.96 8.81 -9.11
CA ILE A 128 9.63 9.01 -8.51
C ILE A 128 9.08 10.38 -8.88
N GLU A 129 9.90 11.43 -8.82
CA GLU A 129 9.51 12.80 -9.18
C GLU A 129 9.12 12.92 -10.66
N GLU A 130 9.89 12.28 -11.55
CA GLU A 130 9.61 12.23 -12.99
C GLU A 130 8.30 11.48 -13.29
N ALA A 131 8.06 10.34 -12.62
CA ALA A 131 6.86 9.51 -12.81
C ALA A 131 5.57 10.15 -12.24
N VAL A 132 5.70 11.16 -11.38
CA VAL A 132 4.58 11.78 -10.65
C VAL A 132 4.27 13.19 -11.18
N SER A 133 4.69 13.48 -12.40
CA SER A 133 4.47 14.77 -13.10
C SER A 133 3.01 15.10 -13.49
N GLU A 134 2.00 14.47 -12.87
CA GLU A 134 0.62 15.00 -12.86
C GLU A 134 0.47 16.03 -11.72
N ASP A 135 0.07 17.26 -12.08
CA ASP A 135 0.30 18.56 -11.43
C ASP A 135 -0.08 18.79 -9.95
N ASN A 136 -0.48 17.79 -9.16
CA ASN A 136 -0.85 17.97 -7.75
C ASN A 136 -0.10 17.08 -6.73
N LEU A 137 0.85 16.25 -7.16
CA LEU A 137 1.50 15.28 -6.26
C LEU A 137 2.92 15.67 -5.81
N LYS A 138 3.60 16.60 -6.48
CA LYS A 138 5.02 16.89 -6.24
C LYS A 138 5.30 17.39 -4.81
N ASP A 139 4.48 18.33 -4.32
CA ASP A 139 4.67 18.93 -3.00
C ASP A 139 4.39 17.93 -1.85
N GLU A 140 3.43 17.02 -2.05
CA GLU A 140 3.07 15.99 -1.07
C GLU A 140 4.16 14.91 -0.95
N ILE A 141 4.79 14.55 -2.07
CA ILE A 141 5.93 13.63 -2.13
C ILE A 141 7.14 14.21 -1.40
N LEU A 142 7.50 15.45 -1.74
CA LEU A 142 8.69 16.08 -1.19
C LEU A 142 8.56 16.28 0.33
N SER A 143 7.41 16.75 0.79
CA SER A 143 7.13 17.00 2.20
C SER A 143 7.20 15.72 3.05
N ARG A 144 6.65 14.62 2.55
CA ARG A 144 6.66 13.35 3.30
C ARG A 144 8.03 12.69 3.34
N ASN A 145 8.82 12.80 2.27
CA ASN A 145 10.18 12.30 2.25
C ASN A 145 11.08 13.06 3.23
N LEU A 146 10.94 14.39 3.31
CA LEU A 146 11.62 15.21 4.31
C LEU A 146 11.21 14.80 5.74
N ALA A 147 9.93 14.55 5.99
CA ALA A 147 9.44 14.09 7.29
C ALA A 147 10.03 12.73 7.71
N TYR A 148 10.11 11.76 6.78
CA TYR A 148 10.70 10.45 7.06
C TYR A 148 12.20 10.55 7.42
N HIS A 149 12.94 11.43 6.75
CA HIS A 149 14.35 11.68 7.08
C HIS A 149 14.55 12.46 8.37
N LYS A 150 13.60 13.34 8.74
CA LYS A 150 13.62 14.06 10.01
C LYS A 150 13.36 13.13 11.20
N MET A 151 12.36 12.25 11.09
CA MET A 151 12.06 11.23 12.13
C MET A 151 13.24 10.28 12.39
N LYS A 152 14.02 9.91 11.37
CA LYS A 152 15.20 9.05 11.54
C LYS A 152 16.44 9.75 12.11
N ARG A 153 16.46 11.08 12.15
CA ARG A 153 17.56 11.86 12.77
C ARG A 153 17.28 12.24 14.22
N GLU A 154 16.03 12.13 14.66
CA GLU A 154 15.56 12.55 15.99
C GLU A 154 15.29 11.35 16.93
N ASP A 155 15.96 10.21 16.71
CA ASP A 155 15.99 9.10 17.68
C ASP A 155 17.35 9.04 18.41
N PRO A 156 17.61 9.92 19.41
CA PRO A 156 18.70 9.76 20.35
C PRO A 156 18.19 8.96 21.55
N SER A 157 18.15 7.62 21.42
CA SER A 157 18.06 6.74 22.59
C SER A 157 18.81 5.43 22.37
N GLU A 158 20.10 5.55 22.05
CA GLU A 158 21.08 4.51 22.33
C GLU A 158 22.23 5.16 23.11
N ASP A 159 22.01 5.34 24.42
CA ASP A 159 23.11 5.47 25.39
C ASP A 159 22.91 4.39 26.46
N ASP A 160 24.02 3.70 26.71
CA ASP A 160 24.36 2.87 27.85
C ASP A 160 23.65 1.51 28.02
N HIS A 161 24.19 0.50 27.33
CA HIS A 161 24.35 -0.80 27.99
C HIS A 161 25.79 -1.30 27.87
N GLU A 162 26.38 -1.46 29.05
CA GLU A 162 27.73 -1.91 29.35
C GLU A 162 28.16 -3.14 28.54
N VAL A 163 29.42 -3.10 28.12
CA VAL A 163 30.17 -4.24 27.61
C VAL A 163 30.28 -5.26 28.74
N LEU A 164 29.53 -6.36 28.64
CA LEU A 164 29.89 -7.62 29.29
C LEU A 164 30.28 -8.60 28.19
N GLU A 165 31.59 -8.82 28.10
CA GLU A 165 32.17 -9.97 27.44
C GLU A 165 31.61 -11.24 28.10
N ASP A 166 30.86 -12.05 27.34
CA ASP A 166 30.98 -13.50 27.36
C ASP A 166 30.13 -14.10 26.23
N GLY A 167 30.78 -14.90 25.39
CA GLY A 167 30.22 -15.32 24.10
C GLY A 167 29.11 -16.35 24.18
N CYS A 168 28.20 -16.33 23.21
CA CYS A 168 27.75 -17.54 22.51
C CYS A 168 26.87 -17.19 21.29
N HIS A 169 27.25 -17.73 20.13
CA HIS A 169 26.42 -18.13 18.98
C HIS A 169 25.31 -17.20 18.45
N VAL A 170 25.59 -16.65 17.26
CA VAL A 170 24.61 -16.08 16.34
C VAL A 170 23.73 -17.20 15.77
N HIS A 171 22.43 -17.22 16.10
CA HIS A 171 21.43 -17.97 15.35
C HIS A 171 20.49 -16.99 14.65
N TYR A 172 20.60 -16.92 13.32
CA TYR A 172 19.56 -16.36 12.47
C TYR A 172 18.39 -17.35 12.42
N ILE A 173 17.18 -16.89 12.78
CA ILE A 173 15.95 -17.66 12.63
C ILE A 173 15.14 -17.05 11.47
N PHE A 174 14.74 -17.95 10.56
CA PHE A 174 14.02 -17.74 9.31
C PHE A 174 12.58 -17.22 9.48
#